data_AF-A0A6B2DR26-F1
#
_entry.id   AF-A0A6B2DR26-F1
#
_cell.length_a   1.000
_cell.length_b   1.000
_cell.length_c   1.000
_cell.angle_alpha   90.00
_cell.angle_beta   90.00
_cell.angle_gamma   90.00
#
_symmetry.space_group_name_H-M   'P 1'
#
loop_
_entity.id
_entity.type
_entity.pdbx_description
1 polymer ?
#
loop_
_entity_poly.entity_id
_entity_poly.type
_entity_poly.pdbx_seq_one_letter_code
_entity_poly.pdbx_strand_id
1 'polypeptide(L)'
;MTRFDQLKPTFWDGGPGEPLSAREFAHAGRELGVRLPIELGELLGLRNGGTVAASFDAFPTSEPTSWSATHVPFDELLGVGGQLSILDSPYLRSEWDLPRQVVVLSGDGHTWVALDYRRSSQPSVTWFDVELESELALAPTFRAFLEGLVPSASLPAE
;
A
#
# COMPACT_ATOMS: atom_id res chain seq x y z
N MET A 1 2.22 17.64 16.37
CA MET A 1 2.78 16.59 15.48
C MET A 1 1.69 15.60 15.22
N THR A 2 1.48 15.20 13.97
CA THR A 2 0.50 14.17 13.62
C THR A 2 1.09 12.77 13.82
N ARG A 3 0.26 11.73 13.92
CA ARG A 3 0.74 10.34 14.03
C ARG A 3 1.59 9.95 12.81
N PHE A 4 1.19 10.40 11.63
CA PHE A 4 1.98 10.25 10.42
C PHE A 4 3.38 10.91 10.50
N ASP A 5 3.50 12.10 11.11
CA ASP A 5 4.82 12.74 11.28
C ASP A 5 5.75 11.95 12.22
N GLN A 6 5.18 11.20 13.16
CA GLN A 6 5.92 10.37 14.10
C GLN A 6 6.36 9.04 13.47
N LEU A 7 5.56 8.44 12.58
CA LEU A 7 5.89 7.16 11.94
C LEU A 7 6.87 7.29 10.78
N LYS A 8 6.78 8.38 9.99
CA LYS A 8 7.59 8.61 8.78
C LYS A 8 9.09 8.27 8.95
N PRO A 9 9.79 8.73 10.01
CA PRO A 9 11.23 8.50 10.15
C PRO A 9 11.63 7.04 10.38
N THR A 10 10.70 6.21 10.85
CA THR A 10 10.93 4.82 11.24
C THR A 10 10.12 3.83 10.40
N PHE A 11 9.49 4.30 9.32
CA PHE A 11 8.59 3.49 8.50
C PHE A 11 9.33 2.39 7.73
N TRP A 12 10.57 2.64 7.32
CA TRP A 12 11.36 1.73 6.48
C TRP A 12 12.35 0.92 7.29
N ASP A 13 12.43 -0.39 7.03
CA ASP A 13 13.50 -1.27 7.54
C ASP A 13 14.60 -1.49 6.49
N GLY A 14 14.24 -1.61 5.21
CA GLY A 14 15.19 -1.91 4.14
C GLY A 14 14.65 -1.70 2.72
N GLY A 15 15.34 -2.25 1.71
CA GLY A 15 14.94 -2.19 0.29
C GLY A 15 15.63 -1.09 -0.54
N PRO A 16 15.19 -0.87 -1.80
CA PRO A 16 15.86 0.05 -2.74
C PRO A 16 16.05 1.46 -2.15
N GLY A 17 17.22 2.04 -2.39
CA GLY A 17 17.87 2.94 -1.43
C GLY A 17 17.89 4.43 -1.76
N GLU A 18 17.28 4.89 -2.86
CA GLU A 18 17.28 6.31 -3.19
C GLU A 18 15.89 6.94 -2.98
N PRO A 19 15.81 8.11 -2.34
CA PRO A 19 14.63 8.95 -2.32
C PRO A 19 14.05 9.20 -3.71
N LEU A 20 12.74 9.05 -3.86
CA LEU A 20 12.03 9.45 -5.08
C LEU A 20 11.89 10.97 -5.12
N SER A 21 12.27 11.60 -6.23
CA SER A 21 12.07 13.04 -6.36
C SER A 21 10.57 13.38 -6.54
N ALA A 22 10.17 14.57 -6.10
CA ALA A 22 8.79 15.05 -6.31
C ALA A 22 8.41 15.09 -7.81
N ARG A 23 9.38 15.28 -8.71
CA ARG A 23 9.17 15.27 -10.16
C ARG A 23 8.81 13.87 -10.66
N GLU A 24 9.53 12.85 -10.21
CA GLU A 24 9.28 11.46 -10.56
C GLU A 24 7.97 10.97 -9.97
N PHE A 25 7.67 11.32 -8.71
CA PHE A 25 6.38 11.02 -8.09
C PHE A 25 5.21 11.65 -8.87
N ALA A 26 5.32 12.92 -9.25
CA ALA A 26 4.31 13.58 -10.06
C ALA A 26 4.18 12.96 -11.46
N HIS A 27 5.28 12.47 -12.04
CA HIS A 27 5.25 11.73 -13.30
C HIS A 27 4.50 10.41 -13.14
N ALA A 28 4.76 9.65 -12.08
CA ALA A 28 4.08 8.39 -11.83
C ALA A 28 2.56 8.55 -11.73
N GLY A 29 2.08 9.59 -11.03
CA GLY A 29 0.64 9.89 -10.99
C GLY A 29 0.05 10.21 -12.37
N ARG A 30 0.80 10.90 -13.25
CA ARG A 30 0.35 11.18 -14.62
C ARG A 30 0.29 9.92 -15.49
N GLU A 31 1.30 9.06 -15.41
CA GLU A 31 1.33 7.78 -16.14
C GLU A 31 0.17 6.87 -15.71
N LEU A 32 -0.13 6.83 -14.41
CA LEU A 32 -1.26 6.08 -13.87
C LEU A 32 -2.62 6.76 -14.10
N GLY A 33 -2.65 8.01 -14.54
CA GLY A 33 -3.88 8.79 -14.76
C GLY A 33 -4.63 9.14 -13.47
N VAL A 34 -3.95 9.16 -12.31
CA VAL A 34 -4.57 9.39 -10.99
C VAL A 34 -3.83 10.44 -10.17
N ARG A 35 -4.50 10.97 -9.14
CA ARG A 35 -3.85 11.77 -8.10
C ARG A 35 -3.38 10.85 -7.00
N LEU A 36 -2.06 10.63 -6.91
CA LEU A 36 -1.48 9.85 -5.82
C LEU A 36 -1.61 10.61 -4.48
N PRO A 37 -1.81 9.91 -3.34
CA PRO A 37 -1.83 10.52 -2.01
C PRO A 37 -0.53 11.25 -1.69
N ILE A 38 -0.60 12.38 -1.00
CA ILE A 38 0.59 13.16 -0.65
C ILE A 38 1.50 12.40 0.31
N GLU A 39 0.91 11.64 1.23
CA GLU A 39 1.61 10.82 2.22
C GLU A 39 2.44 9.72 1.54
N LEU A 40 1.98 9.20 0.40
CA LEU A 40 2.76 8.23 -0.39
C LEU A 40 4.01 8.90 -0.97
N GLY A 41 3.87 10.12 -1.49
CA GLY A 41 5.01 10.90 -1.99
C GLY A 41 6.00 11.26 -0.87
N GLU A 42 5.52 11.55 0.34
CA GLU A 42 6.39 11.79 1.50
C GLU A 42 7.16 10.54 1.92
N LEU A 43 6.53 9.36 1.93
CA LEU A 43 7.23 8.10 2.22
C LEU A 43 8.23 7.72 1.13
N LEU A 44 7.82 7.78 -0.14
CA LEU A 44 8.68 7.47 -1.28
C LEU A 44 9.82 8.46 -1.44
N GLY A 45 9.61 9.71 -1.02
CA GLY A 45 10.65 10.75 -0.96
C GLY A 45 11.63 10.58 0.20
N LEU A 46 11.40 9.65 1.12
CA LEU A 46 12.44 9.19 2.07
C LEU A 46 13.17 7.96 1.53
N ARG A 47 12.43 7.07 0.86
CA ARG A 47 12.95 5.86 0.23
C ARG A 47 11.97 5.36 -0.82
N ASN A 48 12.42 5.13 -2.05
CA ASN A 48 11.56 4.71 -3.16
C ASN A 48 11.18 3.22 -3.12
N GLY A 49 10.41 2.83 -2.11
CA GLY A 49 9.92 1.46 -1.91
C GLY A 49 10.89 0.59 -1.10
N GLY A 50 10.38 -0.58 -0.68
CA GLY A 50 11.14 -1.53 0.12
C GLY A 50 10.33 -2.13 1.27
N THR A 51 11.06 -2.69 2.23
CA THR A 51 10.50 -3.38 3.39
C THR A 51 10.01 -2.38 4.43
N VAL A 52 8.76 -2.52 4.82
CA VAL A 52 8.13 -1.78 5.91
C VAL A 52 8.65 -2.33 7.24
N ALA A 53 8.95 -1.44 8.17
CA ALA A 53 9.43 -1.85 9.48
C ALA A 53 8.39 -2.68 10.23
N ALA A 54 8.87 -3.68 10.97
CA ALA A 54 8.05 -4.59 11.79
C ALA A 54 7.18 -3.88 12.85
N SER A 55 7.32 -2.56 13.02
CA SER A 55 6.43 -1.76 13.85
C SER A 55 5.11 -1.38 13.14
N PHE A 56 5.02 -1.61 11.83
CA PHE A 56 3.96 -1.14 10.94
C PHE A 56 3.60 -2.15 9.84
N ASP A 57 3.99 -3.41 9.96
CA ASP A 57 3.92 -4.46 8.93
C ASP A 57 2.55 -5.15 8.82
N ALA A 58 1.54 -4.69 9.56
CA ALA A 58 0.18 -5.22 9.49
C ALA A 58 -0.90 -4.14 9.66
N PHE A 59 -2.04 -4.38 9.03
CA PHE A 59 -3.26 -3.57 9.23
C PHE A 59 -4.37 -4.41 9.87
N PRO A 60 -4.89 -4.04 11.06
CA PRO A 60 -5.96 -4.77 11.72
C PRO A 60 -7.28 -4.71 10.95
N THR A 61 -8.02 -5.82 10.95
CA THR A 61 -9.34 -5.94 10.34
C THR A 61 -10.38 -6.36 11.36
N SER A 62 -11.63 -5.92 11.17
CA SER A 62 -12.77 -6.35 11.99
C SER A 62 -13.43 -7.64 11.50
N GLU A 63 -13.09 -8.06 10.29
CA GLU A 63 -13.62 -9.24 9.62
C GLU A 63 -12.44 -10.11 9.15
N PRO A 64 -12.61 -11.45 9.15
CA PRO A 64 -11.57 -12.36 8.73
C PRO A 64 -11.31 -12.24 7.22
N THR A 65 -10.05 -12.44 6.84
CA THR A 65 -9.61 -12.60 5.45
C THR A 65 -9.05 -14.01 5.26
N SER A 66 -8.64 -14.36 4.03
CA SER A 66 -7.87 -15.57 3.76
C SER A 66 -6.51 -15.60 4.43
N TRP A 67 -5.92 -14.41 4.64
CA TRP A 67 -4.62 -14.28 5.28
C TRP A 67 -4.72 -14.48 6.79
N SER A 68 -5.64 -13.75 7.43
CA SER A 68 -5.85 -13.89 8.87
C SER A 68 -7.24 -13.49 9.34
N ALA A 69 -7.63 -14.04 10.49
CA ALA A 69 -8.86 -13.67 11.19
C ALA A 69 -8.89 -12.22 11.69
N THR A 70 -7.74 -11.55 11.82
CA THR A 70 -7.65 -10.24 12.52
C THR A 70 -6.87 -9.16 11.78
N HIS A 71 -6.17 -9.48 10.69
CA HIS A 71 -5.36 -8.50 9.96
C HIS A 71 -5.01 -8.94 8.54
N VAL A 72 -4.40 -8.01 7.81
CA VAL A 72 -3.72 -8.25 6.54
C VAL A 72 -2.27 -7.76 6.61
N PRO A 73 -1.34 -8.36 5.85
CA PRO A 73 0.06 -7.96 5.85
C PRO A 73 0.27 -6.67 5.07
N PHE A 74 1.29 -5.91 5.47
CA PHE A 74 1.81 -4.75 4.75
C PHE A 74 3.30 -4.58 5.04
N ASP A 75 4.05 -5.65 4.80
CA ASP A 75 5.48 -5.79 5.07
C ASP A 75 6.38 -5.17 3.99
N GLU A 76 5.79 -4.76 2.86
CA GLU A 76 6.46 -4.01 1.81
C GLU A 76 5.60 -2.88 1.26
N LEU A 77 6.26 -1.91 0.65
CA LEU A 77 5.63 -0.88 -0.16
C LEU A 77 6.39 -0.76 -1.48
N LEU A 78 5.68 -0.96 -2.59
CA LEU A 78 6.20 -0.80 -3.94
C LEU A 78 6.62 0.65 -4.20
N GLY A 79 7.79 0.79 -4.81
CA GLY A 79 8.30 2.07 -5.29
C GLY A 79 7.89 2.39 -6.73
N VAL A 80 8.60 3.32 -7.34
CA VAL A 80 8.49 3.70 -8.75
C VAL A 80 9.76 3.26 -9.50
N GLY A 81 9.61 2.50 -10.59
CA GLY A 81 10.73 2.15 -11.48
C GLY A 81 11.63 0.98 -11.03
N GLY A 82 11.21 0.19 -10.03
CA GLY A 82 11.86 -1.07 -9.64
C GLY A 82 11.49 -2.26 -10.54
N GLN A 83 11.88 -3.48 -10.16
CA GLN A 83 11.47 -4.71 -10.87
C GLN A 83 9.97 -4.92 -10.86
N LEU A 84 9.34 -4.62 -9.73
CA LEU A 84 7.90 -4.46 -9.57
C LEU A 84 7.67 -3.10 -8.93
N SER A 85 6.74 -2.33 -9.48
CA SER A 85 6.50 -0.95 -9.09
C SER A 85 5.03 -0.60 -9.14
N ILE A 86 4.64 0.50 -8.51
CA ILE A 86 3.26 1.00 -8.60
C ILE A 86 2.85 1.31 -10.05
N LEU A 87 3.82 1.58 -10.94
CA LEU A 87 3.57 1.83 -12.37
C LEU A 87 3.11 0.57 -13.11
N ASP A 88 3.38 -0.61 -12.56
CA ASP A 88 2.96 -1.89 -13.13
C ASP A 88 1.50 -2.22 -12.80
N SER A 89 0.81 -1.37 -12.03
CA SER A 89 -0.61 -1.53 -11.71
C SER A 89 -1.50 -1.82 -12.93
N PRO A 90 -1.34 -1.18 -14.12
CA PRO A 90 -2.11 -1.55 -15.30
C PRO A 90 -1.92 -3.00 -15.74
N TYR A 91 -0.69 -3.49 -15.68
CA TYR A 91 -0.37 -4.89 -15.98
C TYR A 91 -0.95 -5.82 -14.91
N LEU A 92 -0.69 -5.54 -13.63
CA LEU A 92 -1.17 -6.35 -12.50
C LEU A 92 -2.71 -6.46 -12.47
N ARG A 93 -3.42 -5.37 -12.78
CA ARG A 93 -4.89 -5.41 -12.91
C ARG A 93 -5.37 -6.34 -14.02
N SER A 94 -4.64 -6.39 -15.13
CA SER A 94 -5.01 -7.27 -16.24
C SER A 94 -4.65 -8.73 -15.95
N GLU A 95 -3.51 -8.97 -15.31
CA GLU A 95 -3.02 -10.30 -15.00
C GLU A 95 -3.87 -10.98 -13.93
N TRP A 96 -4.28 -10.22 -12.92
CA TRP A 96 -4.95 -10.74 -11.72
C TRP A 96 -6.42 -10.33 -11.61
N ASP A 97 -7.01 -9.84 -12.71
CA ASP A 97 -8.40 -9.35 -12.80
C ASP A 97 -8.81 -8.35 -11.71
N LEU A 98 -7.86 -7.53 -11.24
CA LEU A 98 -8.14 -6.50 -10.24
C LEU A 98 -8.96 -5.35 -10.86
N PRO A 99 -9.73 -4.60 -10.06
CA PRO A 99 -10.56 -3.53 -10.61
C PRO A 99 -9.74 -2.45 -11.33
N ARG A 100 -10.26 -1.98 -12.47
CA ARG A 100 -9.54 -1.05 -13.38
C ARG A 100 -9.03 0.25 -12.76
N GLN A 101 -9.60 0.68 -11.65
CA GLN A 101 -9.29 1.96 -10.99
C GLN A 101 -8.50 1.77 -9.69
N VAL A 102 -7.68 0.72 -9.60
CA VAL A 102 -6.77 0.54 -8.46
C VAL A 102 -5.30 0.83 -8.83
N VAL A 103 -4.51 1.20 -7.83
CA VAL A 103 -3.03 1.27 -7.89
C VAL A 103 -2.49 0.38 -6.78
N VAL A 104 -1.75 -0.66 -7.15
CA VAL A 104 -1.20 -1.65 -6.22
C VAL A 104 -0.06 -1.04 -5.42
N LEU A 105 -0.07 -1.28 -4.11
CA LEU A 105 0.95 -0.81 -3.17
C LEU A 105 1.84 -1.93 -2.65
N SER A 106 1.31 -3.14 -2.51
CA SER A 106 1.98 -4.32 -1.94
C SER A 106 1.19 -5.56 -2.33
N GLY A 107 1.87 -6.70 -2.46
CA GLY A 107 1.23 -7.99 -2.64
C GLY A 107 2.13 -9.05 -3.26
N ASP A 108 1.69 -10.30 -3.20
CA ASP A 108 2.51 -11.47 -3.49
C ASP A 108 2.08 -12.25 -4.75
N GLY A 109 1.03 -11.79 -5.44
CA GLY A 109 0.41 -12.52 -6.55
C GLY A 109 -0.97 -13.08 -6.21
N HIS A 110 -1.19 -13.49 -4.97
CA HIS A 110 -2.46 -14.04 -4.49
C HIS A 110 -3.30 -12.97 -3.82
N THR A 111 -2.63 -12.02 -3.17
CA THR A 111 -3.27 -10.98 -2.39
C THR A 111 -2.61 -9.63 -2.60
N TRP A 112 -3.40 -8.56 -2.50
CA TRP A 112 -2.97 -7.21 -2.83
C TRP A 112 -3.55 -6.17 -1.89
N VAL A 113 -2.70 -5.24 -1.42
CA VAL A 113 -3.14 -3.97 -0.83
C VAL A 113 -3.02 -2.89 -1.91
N ALA A 114 -4.12 -2.21 -2.21
CA ALA A 114 -4.14 -1.20 -3.27
C ALA A 114 -4.92 0.07 -2.89
N LEU A 115 -4.54 1.18 -3.51
CA LEU A 115 -5.32 2.41 -3.54
C LEU A 115 -6.51 2.20 -4.48
N ASP A 116 -7.74 2.32 -3.96
CA ASP A 116 -8.97 2.14 -4.73
C ASP A 116 -9.61 3.49 -5.07
N TYR A 117 -9.62 3.82 -6.35
CA TYR A 117 -10.18 5.05 -6.90
C TYR A 117 -11.59 4.87 -7.48
N ARG A 118 -12.20 3.68 -7.41
CA ARG A 118 -13.52 3.40 -8.02
C ARG A 118 -14.62 4.38 -7.59
N ARG A 119 -14.51 4.94 -6.38
CA ARG A 119 -15.52 5.83 -5.77
C ARG A 119 -15.13 7.30 -5.74
N SER A 120 -13.84 7.64 -5.80
CA SER A 120 -13.35 9.00 -5.55
C SER A 120 -11.94 9.20 -6.10
N SER A 121 -11.60 10.46 -6.40
CA SER A 121 -10.23 10.87 -6.74
C SER A 121 -9.28 10.89 -5.53
N GLN A 122 -9.82 10.86 -4.31
CA GLN A 122 -9.08 10.55 -3.10
C GLN A 122 -9.34 9.07 -2.78
N PRO A 123 -8.33 8.18 -2.92
CA PRO A 123 -8.55 6.75 -2.86
C PRO A 123 -8.72 6.27 -1.43
N SER A 124 -9.56 5.24 -1.26
CA SER A 124 -9.51 4.36 -0.09
C SER A 124 -8.36 3.36 -0.23
N VAL A 125 -8.06 2.62 0.83
CA VAL A 125 -7.17 1.46 0.78
C VAL A 125 -8.00 0.19 0.91
N THR A 126 -7.77 -0.77 0.03
CA THR A 126 -8.56 -2.00 -0.06
C THR A 126 -7.62 -3.19 -0.22
N TRP A 127 -7.93 -4.25 0.50
CA TRP A 127 -7.37 -5.57 0.34
C TRP A 127 -8.12 -6.33 -0.74
N PHE A 128 -7.40 -7.04 -1.59
CA PHE A 128 -7.94 -7.92 -2.62
C PHE A 128 -7.33 -9.30 -2.45
N ASP A 129 -8.19 -10.31 -2.51
CA ASP A 129 -7.82 -11.71 -2.65
C ASP A 129 -8.36 -12.20 -3.98
N VAL A 130 -7.44 -12.54 -4.89
CA VAL A 130 -7.80 -12.93 -6.26
C VAL A 130 -8.16 -14.40 -6.37
N GLU A 131 -7.76 -15.24 -5.41
CA GLU A 131 -8.12 -16.66 -5.39
C GLU A 131 -9.55 -16.86 -4.90
N LEU A 132 -9.97 -16.06 -3.91
CA LEU A 132 -11.31 -16.10 -3.33
C LEU A 132 -12.28 -15.09 -3.97
N GLU A 133 -11.83 -14.32 -4.95
CA GLU A 133 -12.60 -13.24 -5.59
C GLU A 133 -13.23 -12.29 -4.55
N SER A 134 -12.47 -11.94 -3.50
CA SER A 134 -12.98 -11.16 -2.38
C SER A 134 -12.18 -9.88 -2.15
N GLU A 135 -12.84 -8.87 -1.59
CA GLU A 135 -12.22 -7.58 -1.28
C GLU A 135 -12.69 -7.08 0.09
N LEU A 136 -11.80 -6.40 0.81
CA LEU A 136 -12.09 -5.80 2.12
C LEU A 136 -11.56 -4.37 2.17
N ALA A 137 -12.46 -3.42 2.46
CA ALA A 137 -12.06 -2.03 2.65
C ALA A 137 -11.30 -1.89 3.98
N LEU A 138 -10.05 -1.43 3.91
CA LEU A 138 -9.16 -1.30 5.07
C LEU A 138 -9.27 0.08 5.70
N ALA A 139 -9.18 1.13 4.87
CA ALA A 139 -9.23 2.51 5.36
C ALA A 139 -9.84 3.46 4.32
N PRO A 140 -10.51 4.55 4.76
CA PRO A 140 -11.14 5.50 3.86
C PRO A 140 -10.13 6.39 3.12
N THR A 141 -8.89 6.47 3.60
CA THR A 141 -7.80 7.22 2.94
C THR A 141 -6.47 6.51 3.20
N PHE A 142 -5.47 6.76 2.35
CA PHE A 142 -4.11 6.26 2.58
C PHE A 142 -3.50 6.75 3.90
N ARG A 143 -3.81 7.98 4.31
CA ARG A 143 -3.39 8.49 5.61
C ARG A 143 -3.96 7.69 6.78
N ALA A 144 -5.26 7.43 6.75
CA ALA A 144 -5.93 6.64 7.78
C ALA A 144 -5.38 5.20 7.82
N PHE A 145 -5.02 4.64 6.66
CA PHE A 145 -4.35 3.35 6.57
C PHE A 145 -3.01 3.36 7.32
N LEU A 146 -2.11 4.27 6.96
CA LEU A 146 -0.78 4.38 7.59
C LEU A 146 -0.86 4.62 9.10
N GLU A 147 -1.78 5.48 9.54
CA GLU A 147 -1.99 5.76 10.97
C GLU A 147 -2.66 4.59 11.71
N GLY A 148 -3.20 3.59 11.00
CA GLY A 148 -3.76 2.37 11.55
C GLY A 148 -2.82 1.16 11.57
N LEU A 149 -1.65 1.26 10.92
CA LEU A 149 -0.65 0.19 10.91
C LEU A 149 -0.11 -0.10 12.31
N VAL A 150 0.13 -1.38 12.58
CA VAL A 150 0.63 -1.92 13.85
C VAL A 150 1.67 -3.01 13.59
N PRO A 151 2.46 -3.40 14.61
CA PRO A 151 3.30 -4.59 14.53
C PRO A 151 2.43 -5.85 14.40
N SER A 152 2.67 -6.69 13.41
CA SER A 152 2.07 -8.01 13.26
C SER A 152 2.24 -8.84 14.55
N ALA A 153 3.43 -8.77 15.16
CA ALA A 153 3.76 -9.44 16.42
C ALA A 153 2.94 -8.97 17.64
N SER A 154 2.20 -7.85 17.53
CA SER A 154 1.29 -7.38 18.58
C SER A 154 -0.13 -7.94 18.45
N LEU A 155 -0.43 -8.59 17.32
CA LEU A 155 -1.71 -9.20 17.03
C LEU A 155 -1.74 -10.66 17.49
N PRO A 156 -2.94 -11.23 17.74
CA PRO A 156 -3.05 -12.63 18.11
C PRO A 156 -2.40 -13.52 17.05
N ALA A 157 -1.55 -14.45 17.50
CA ALA A 157 -1.09 -15.53 16.65
C ALA A 157 -2.30 -16.40 16.24
N GLU A 158 -2.24 -16.91 15.01
CA GLU A 158 -3.27 -17.81 14.47
C GLU A 158 -3.25 -19.20 15.10
#